data_AF-A0A5C5XS64-F1
#
_entry.id   AF-A0A5C5XS64-F1
#
_cell.length_a   1.000
_cell.length_b   1.000
_cell.length_c   1.000
_cell.angle_alpha   90.00
_cell.angle_beta   90.00
_cell.angle_gamma   90.00
#
_symmetry.space_group_name_H-M   'P 1'
#
loop_
_entity.id
_entity.type
_entity.pdbx_description
1 polymer ?
#
loop_
_entity_poly.entity_id
_entity_poly.type
_entity_poly.pdbx_seq_one_letter_code
_entity_poly.pdbx_strand_id
1 'polypeptide(L)'
;MNTSDTARRLGVNAAFLKDIKDDNQHLKQLLDRIDPLIKHPTVACNHWSEISALLDELRDQLAFHFSLEEAYGYFDSALDTDPLRSAEAEHLRAAHPKLFARIRDLADRAGETAPDAETKVAAVVSDYKTFFRSFADHEEAELRLILSTLDDDIGVGD
;
A
#
# COMPACT_ATOMS: atom_id res chain seq x y z
N MET A 1 -2.69 -7.75 -38.06
CA MET A 1 -2.27 -7.55 -36.66
C MET A 1 -0.82 -7.09 -36.66
N ASN A 2 -0.53 -5.95 -36.04
CA ASN A 2 0.74 -5.23 -36.15
C ASN A 2 1.67 -5.64 -35.00
N THR A 3 2.76 -6.35 -35.30
CA THR A 3 3.73 -6.93 -34.36
C THR A 3 4.42 -5.89 -33.44
N SER A 4 4.46 -4.61 -33.84
CA SER A 4 5.00 -3.51 -33.03
C SER A 4 4.15 -3.15 -31.82
N ASP A 5 2.83 -3.35 -31.88
CA ASP A 5 1.91 -3.03 -30.77
C ASP A 5 2.04 -4.10 -29.67
N THR A 6 2.23 -5.36 -30.05
CA THR A 6 2.51 -6.47 -29.14
C THR A 6 3.86 -6.30 -28.44
N ALA A 7 4.93 -5.93 -29.16
CA ALA A 7 6.24 -5.70 -28.56
C ALA A 7 6.28 -4.49 -27.61
N ARG A 8 5.56 -3.41 -27.95
CA ARG A 8 5.41 -2.23 -27.07
C ARG A 8 4.59 -2.58 -25.82
N ARG A 9 3.48 -3.31 -25.96
CA ARG A 9 2.69 -3.82 -24.84
C ARG A 9 3.51 -4.76 -23.94
N LEU A 10 4.30 -5.67 -24.51
CA LEU A 10 5.16 -6.59 -23.75
C LEU A 10 6.32 -5.88 -23.03
N GLY A 11 6.96 -4.89 -23.66
CA GLY A 11 8.02 -4.09 -23.02
C GLY A 11 7.48 -3.17 -21.92
N VAL A 12 6.29 -2.59 -22.12
CA VAL A 12 5.56 -1.84 -21.10
C VAL A 12 5.17 -2.77 -19.94
N ASN A 13 4.71 -3.98 -20.22
CA ASN A 13 4.33 -4.97 -19.21
C ASN A 13 5.54 -5.46 -18.37
N ALA A 14 6.72 -5.65 -18.97
CA ALA A 14 7.91 -6.08 -18.24
C ALA A 14 8.51 -4.98 -17.31
N ALA A 15 8.55 -3.73 -17.76
CA ALA A 15 8.97 -2.61 -16.91
C ALA A 15 7.96 -2.36 -15.79
N PHE A 16 6.67 -2.47 -16.09
CA PHE A 16 5.56 -2.38 -15.14
C PHE A 16 5.63 -3.44 -14.02
N LEU A 17 5.73 -4.72 -14.38
CA LEU A 17 5.82 -5.80 -13.40
C LEU A 17 7.05 -5.65 -12.51
N LYS A 18 8.12 -5.03 -13.03
CA LYS A 18 9.29 -4.69 -12.25
C LYS A 18 9.01 -3.54 -11.27
N ASP A 19 8.36 -2.46 -11.72
CA ASP A 19 8.06 -1.31 -10.86
C ASP A 19 7.12 -1.69 -9.70
N ILE A 20 6.06 -2.47 -9.97
CA ILE A 20 5.18 -3.00 -8.90
C ILE A 20 5.93 -3.94 -7.96
N LYS A 21 6.76 -4.82 -8.50
CA LYS A 21 7.52 -5.76 -7.68
C LYS A 21 8.53 -5.03 -6.78
N ASP A 22 9.22 -4.04 -7.33
CA ASP A 22 10.20 -3.23 -6.61
C ASP A 22 9.50 -2.41 -5.51
N ASP A 23 8.33 -1.83 -5.81
CA ASP A 23 7.48 -1.10 -4.86
C ASP A 23 6.98 -2.01 -3.71
N ASN A 24 6.36 -3.15 -4.02
CA ASN A 24 5.92 -4.12 -3.01
C ASN A 24 7.07 -4.64 -2.13
N GLN A 25 8.25 -4.83 -2.73
CA GLN A 25 9.44 -5.24 -1.99
C GLN A 25 9.91 -4.15 -1.03
N HIS A 26 9.92 -2.89 -1.44
CA HIS A 26 10.31 -1.77 -0.57
C HIS A 26 9.31 -1.58 0.55
N LEU A 27 8.00 -1.59 0.25
CA LEU A 27 6.95 -1.50 1.25
C LEU A 27 7.09 -2.60 2.32
N LYS A 28 7.29 -3.85 1.89
CA LYS A 28 7.54 -4.96 2.81
C LYS A 28 8.77 -4.73 3.69
N GLN A 29 9.88 -4.25 3.13
CA GLN A 29 11.09 -3.96 3.91
C GLN A 29 10.86 -2.88 4.97
N LEU A 30 10.06 -1.85 4.67
CA LEU A 30 9.69 -0.83 5.66
C LEU A 30 8.88 -1.41 6.80
N LEU A 31 7.86 -2.20 6.48
CA LEU A 31 7.01 -2.85 7.48
C LEU A 31 7.83 -3.81 8.37
N ASP A 32 8.72 -4.61 7.77
CA ASP A 32 9.60 -5.54 8.48
C ASP A 32 10.61 -4.80 9.40
N ARG A 33 11.01 -3.58 9.05
CA ARG A 33 11.88 -2.72 9.89
C ARG A 33 11.10 -2.09 11.04
N ILE A 34 9.87 -1.65 10.83
CA ILE A 34 9.05 -0.99 11.85
C ILE A 34 8.57 -1.99 12.91
N ASP A 35 8.11 -3.17 12.49
CA ASP A 35 7.50 -4.18 13.36
C ASP A 35 8.28 -4.51 14.65
N PRO A 36 9.60 -4.83 14.61
CA PRO A 36 10.35 -5.12 15.83
C PRO A 36 10.45 -3.92 16.79
N LEU A 37 10.50 -2.69 16.26
CA LEU A 37 10.72 -1.47 17.05
C LEU A 37 9.48 -1.07 17.87
N ILE A 38 8.29 -1.45 17.41
CA ILE A 38 7.01 -1.09 18.04
C ILE A 38 6.40 -2.19 18.92
N LYS A 39 7.08 -3.33 19.06
CA LYS A 39 6.61 -4.47 19.88
C LYS A 39 6.63 -4.18 21.36
N HIS A 40 7.62 -3.44 21.83
CA HIS A 40 7.81 -3.15 23.25
C HIS A 40 7.89 -1.63 23.49
N PRO A 41 7.15 -1.08 24.47
CA PRO A 41 7.15 0.37 24.74
C PRO A 41 8.55 0.95 24.98
N THR A 42 9.40 0.24 25.73
CA THR A 42 10.77 0.66 26.01
C THR A 42 11.64 0.70 24.75
N VAL A 43 11.47 -0.27 23.85
CA VAL A 43 12.18 -0.28 22.56
C VAL A 43 11.69 0.89 21.70
N ALA A 44 10.37 1.13 21.67
CA ALA A 44 9.80 2.22 20.91
C ALA A 44 10.32 3.59 21.36
N CYS A 45 10.44 3.83 22.68
CA CYS A 45 10.98 5.08 23.20
C CYS A 45 12.48 5.21 22.87
N ASN A 46 13.26 4.14 23.06
CA ASN A 46 14.71 4.15 22.81
C ASN A 46 15.07 4.34 21.32
N HIS A 47 14.20 3.87 20.42
CA HIS A 47 14.37 3.95 18.96
C HIS A 47 13.43 4.97 18.32
N TRP A 48 12.91 5.93 19.08
CA TRP A 48 11.85 6.81 18.60
C TRP A 48 12.23 7.61 17.35
N SER A 49 13.47 8.10 17.29
CA SER A 49 13.99 8.82 16.11
C SER A 49 14.02 7.95 14.86
N GLU A 50 14.36 6.66 15.02
CA GLU A 50 14.38 5.69 13.93
C GLU A 50 12.95 5.38 13.46
N ILE A 51 12.02 5.18 14.41
CA ILE A 51 10.60 4.96 14.10
C ILE A 51 10.01 6.15 13.36
N SER A 52 10.28 7.38 13.82
CA SER A 52 9.80 8.60 13.16
C SER A 52 10.28 8.68 11.72
N ALA A 53 11.57 8.42 11.47
CA ALA A 53 12.12 8.43 10.12
C ALA A 53 11.52 7.32 9.23
N LEU A 54 11.28 6.14 9.78
CA LEU A 54 10.62 5.04 9.07
C LEU A 54 9.15 5.36 8.74
N LEU A 55 8.44 6.11 9.59
CA LEU A 55 7.07 6.54 9.32
C LEU A 55 7.01 7.61 8.24
N ASP A 56 7.99 8.52 8.17
CA ASP A 56 8.16 9.45 7.05
C ASP A 56 8.43 8.69 5.74
N GLU A 57 9.35 7.72 5.76
CA GLU A 57 9.65 6.89 4.58
C GLU A 57 8.43 6.08 4.14
N LEU A 58 7.67 5.52 5.08
CA LEU A 58 6.43 4.78 4.79
C LEU A 58 5.35 5.69 4.20
N ARG A 59 5.20 6.93 4.68
CA ARG A 59 4.27 7.91 4.08
C ARG A 59 4.61 8.14 2.62
N ASP A 60 5.88 8.41 2.32
CA ASP A 60 6.31 8.72 0.96
C ASP A 60 6.19 7.48 0.05
N GLN A 61 6.50 6.30 0.58
CA GLN A 61 6.31 5.03 -0.15
C GLN A 61 4.83 4.80 -0.48
N LEU A 62 3.92 5.03 0.47
CA LEU A 62 2.49 4.85 0.22
C LEU A 62 1.94 5.88 -0.77
N ALA A 63 2.47 7.10 -0.80
CA ALA A 63 2.12 8.08 -1.83
C ALA A 63 2.47 7.53 -3.23
N PHE A 64 3.66 6.94 -3.37
CA PHE A 64 4.12 6.34 -4.61
C PHE A 64 3.29 5.11 -4.98
N HIS A 65 3.11 4.18 -4.05
CA HIS A 65 2.30 2.96 -4.20
C HIS A 65 0.91 3.27 -4.75
N PHE A 66 0.12 4.11 -4.07
CA PHE A 66 -1.21 4.49 -4.54
C PHE A 66 -1.19 5.20 -5.91
N SER A 67 -0.17 6.02 -6.17
CA SER A 67 -0.02 6.67 -7.47
C SER A 67 0.26 5.66 -8.60
N LEU A 68 1.03 4.61 -8.33
CA LEU A 68 1.25 3.54 -9.31
C LEU A 68 -0.06 2.81 -9.61
N GLU A 69 -0.78 2.38 -8.58
CA GLU A 69 -2.04 1.63 -8.74
C GLU A 69 -3.09 2.42 -9.52
N GLU A 70 -3.20 3.72 -9.25
CA GLU A 70 -4.10 4.63 -9.96
C GLU A 70 -3.64 4.89 -11.40
N ALA A 71 -2.34 5.13 -11.63
CA ALA A 71 -1.82 5.46 -12.95
C ALA A 71 -1.85 4.27 -13.92
N TYR A 72 -1.70 3.05 -13.42
CA TYR A 72 -1.74 1.85 -14.25
C TYR A 72 -3.13 1.25 -14.40
N GLY A 73 -4.14 1.82 -13.72
CA GLY A 73 -5.48 1.29 -13.76
C GLY A 73 -5.50 -0.14 -13.25
N TYR A 74 -4.91 -0.39 -12.07
CA TYR A 74 -4.82 -1.73 -11.47
C TYR A 74 -6.21 -2.42 -11.37
N PHE A 75 -7.25 -1.60 -11.32
CA PHE A 75 -8.65 -1.99 -11.36
C PHE A 75 -9.30 -1.98 -12.75
N ASP A 76 -8.74 -1.28 -13.73
CA ASP A 76 -9.40 -0.98 -15.00
C ASP A 76 -9.64 -2.23 -15.86
N SER A 77 -8.80 -3.27 -15.70
CA SER A 77 -9.07 -4.60 -16.29
C SER A 77 -10.28 -5.32 -15.68
N ALA A 78 -10.64 -5.02 -14.43
CA ALA A 78 -11.84 -5.53 -13.75
C ALA A 78 -13.10 -4.70 -14.03
N LEU A 79 -12.94 -3.43 -14.47
CA LEU A 79 -14.05 -2.51 -14.75
C LEU A 79 -14.82 -2.85 -16.03
N ASP A 80 -14.16 -3.48 -17.02
CA ASP A 80 -14.72 -3.68 -18.36
C ASP A 80 -15.71 -4.88 -18.46
N THR A 81 -15.84 -5.71 -17.42
CA THR A 81 -16.59 -6.99 -17.50
C THR A 81 -17.75 -7.16 -16.52
N ASP A 82 -17.80 -6.45 -15.38
CA ASP A 82 -18.89 -6.60 -14.39
C ASP A 82 -19.18 -5.29 -13.60
N PRO A 83 -20.42 -4.73 -13.65
CA PRO A 83 -20.82 -3.56 -12.86
C PRO A 83 -20.62 -3.68 -11.34
N LEU A 84 -20.70 -4.88 -10.77
CA LEU A 84 -20.49 -5.09 -9.33
C LEU A 84 -19.01 -4.93 -8.97
N ARG A 85 -18.10 -5.45 -9.81
CA ARG A 85 -16.65 -5.28 -9.65
C ARG A 85 -16.21 -3.85 -9.88
N SER A 86 -16.91 -3.14 -10.77
CA SER A 86 -16.70 -1.70 -10.95
C SER A 86 -16.95 -0.92 -9.66
N ALA A 87 -18.01 -1.24 -8.93
CA ALA A 87 -18.31 -0.59 -7.66
C ALA A 87 -17.30 -0.94 -6.56
N GLU A 88 -16.81 -2.19 -6.51
CA GLU A 88 -15.80 -2.62 -5.54
C GLU A 88 -14.43 -1.97 -5.81
N ALA A 89 -14.00 -1.91 -7.07
CA ALA A 89 -12.81 -1.19 -7.50
C ALA A 89 -12.86 0.31 -7.13
N GLU A 90 -13.98 0.98 -7.40
CA GLU A 90 -14.17 2.38 -7.01
C GLU A 90 -14.13 2.57 -5.49
N HIS A 91 -14.68 1.61 -4.74
CA HIS A 91 -14.65 1.64 -3.28
C HIS A 91 -13.23 1.54 -2.73
N LEU A 92 -12.42 0.61 -3.25
CA LEU A 92 -11.02 0.42 -2.87
C LEU A 92 -10.18 1.65 -3.23
N ARG A 93 -10.33 2.16 -4.46
CA ARG A 93 -9.67 3.41 -4.89
C ARG A 93 -10.05 4.60 -3.99
N ALA A 94 -11.30 4.69 -3.54
CA ALA A 94 -11.75 5.73 -2.61
C ALA A 94 -11.18 5.59 -1.17
N ALA A 95 -10.54 4.47 -0.84
CA ALA A 95 -9.84 4.26 0.42
C ALA A 95 -8.43 4.88 0.43
N HIS A 96 -7.74 4.96 -0.72
CA HIS A 96 -6.38 5.51 -0.85
C HIS A 96 -6.20 6.88 -0.20
N PRO A 97 -7.00 7.92 -0.51
CA PRO A 97 -6.82 9.23 0.11
C PRO A 97 -7.04 9.21 1.62
N LYS A 98 -7.88 8.30 2.13
CA LYS A 98 -8.14 8.16 3.58
C LYS A 98 -6.97 7.48 4.28
N LEU A 99 -6.42 6.41 3.70
CA LEU A 99 -5.24 5.73 4.21
C LEU A 99 -4.03 6.65 4.17
N PHE A 100 -3.84 7.37 3.07
CA PHE A 100 -2.75 8.34 2.91
C PHE A 100 -2.82 9.47 3.95
N ALA A 101 -4.01 10.05 4.18
CA ALA A 101 -4.17 11.07 5.21
C ALA A 101 -3.80 10.53 6.61
N ARG A 102 -4.19 9.29 6.92
CA ARG A 102 -3.86 8.67 8.22
C ARG A 102 -2.37 8.43 8.41
N ILE A 103 -1.65 7.95 7.40
CA ILE A 103 -0.19 7.76 7.53
C ILE A 103 0.55 9.10 7.60
N ARG A 104 0.11 10.12 6.85
CA ARG A 104 0.65 11.47 6.95
C ARG A 104 0.49 12.03 8.37
N ASP A 105 -0.73 11.99 8.91
CA ASP A 105 -1.01 12.50 10.26
C ASP A 105 -0.27 11.67 11.35
N LEU A 106 0.06 10.41 11.08
CA LEU A 106 0.92 9.59 11.94
C LEU A 106 2.37 10.03 11.88
N ALA A 107 2.93 10.23 10.69
CA ALA A 107 4.30 10.68 10.47
C ALA A 107 4.53 12.06 11.10
N ASP A 108 3.61 13.01 10.88
CA ASP A 108 3.67 14.36 11.45
C ASP A 108 3.70 14.31 12.99
N ARG A 109 2.78 13.55 13.61
CA ARG A 109 2.76 13.39 15.07
C ARG A 109 4.00 12.68 15.60
N ALA A 110 4.57 11.74 14.82
CA ALA A 110 5.80 11.07 15.21
C ALA A 110 6.98 12.06 15.28
N GLY A 111 7.10 12.92 14.27
CA GLY A 111 8.14 13.96 14.19
C GLY A 111 8.01 15.04 15.27
N GLU A 112 6.79 15.33 15.72
CA GLU A 112 6.53 16.29 16.81
C GLU A 112 6.68 15.69 18.22
N THR A 113 6.70 14.36 18.34
CA THR A 113 6.76 13.68 19.63
C THR A 113 8.20 13.57 20.12
N ALA A 114 8.45 14.06 21.34
CA ALA A 114 9.74 13.89 22.00
C ALA A 114 9.92 12.43 22.48
N PRO A 115 11.13 11.85 22.38
CA PRO A 115 11.39 10.45 22.76
C PRO A 115 11.09 10.13 24.24
N ASP A 116 11.19 11.11 25.13
CA ASP A 116 10.92 11.00 26.57
C ASP A 116 9.43 11.12 26.92
N ALA A 117 8.57 11.45 25.95
CA ALA A 117 7.13 11.53 26.13
C ALA A 117 6.47 10.15 25.95
N GLU A 118 6.76 9.21 26.85
CA GLU A 118 6.34 7.79 26.74
C GLU A 118 4.84 7.61 26.41
N THR A 119 3.96 8.42 27.00
CA THR A 119 2.51 8.35 26.72
C THR A 119 2.17 8.74 25.28
N LYS A 120 2.85 9.75 24.72
CA LYS A 120 2.66 10.19 23.33
C LYS A 120 3.23 9.16 22.36
N VAL A 121 4.42 8.63 22.64
CA VAL A 121 5.03 7.52 21.90
C VAL A 121 4.09 6.33 21.84
N ALA A 122 3.54 5.91 22.99
CA ALA A 122 2.61 4.79 23.07
C ALA A 122 1.32 5.04 22.26
N ALA A 123 0.80 6.27 22.25
CA ALA A 123 -0.37 6.65 21.46
C ALA A 123 -0.10 6.53 19.95
N VAL A 124 1.02 7.07 19.47
CA VAL A 124 1.40 6.96 18.05
C VAL A 124 1.64 5.50 17.65
N VAL A 125 2.28 4.69 18.50
CA VAL A 125 2.47 3.25 18.26
C VAL A 125 1.13 2.51 18.17
N SER A 126 0.17 2.83 19.05
CA SER A 126 -1.17 2.25 19.02
C SER A 126 -1.91 2.62 17.73
N ASP A 127 -1.83 3.89 17.32
CA ASP A 127 -2.47 4.37 16.11
C ASP A 127 -1.82 3.76 14.86
N TYR A 128 -0.49 3.58 14.84
CA TYR A 128 0.21 2.86 13.79
C TYR A 128 -0.29 1.41 13.66
N LYS A 129 -0.44 0.69 14.77
CA LYS A 129 -0.97 -0.70 14.74
C LYS A 129 -2.39 -0.75 14.16
N THR A 130 -3.20 0.27 14.46
CA THR A 130 -4.57 0.39 13.92
C THR A 130 -4.57 0.76 12.44
N PHE A 131 -3.65 1.63 12.02
CA PHE A 131 -3.42 1.94 10.61
C PHE A 131 -2.96 0.71 9.84
N PHE A 132 -1.95 0.00 10.33
CA PHE A 132 -1.37 -1.17 9.68
C PHE A 132 -2.40 -2.27 9.42
N ARG A 133 -3.29 -2.55 10.37
CA ARG A 133 -4.39 -3.50 10.16
C ARG A 133 -5.32 -3.06 9.04
N SER A 134 -5.74 -1.80 9.08
CA SER A 134 -6.62 -1.22 8.06
C SER A 134 -5.97 -1.20 6.67
N PHE A 135 -4.65 -1.03 6.60
CA PHE A 135 -3.90 -1.09 5.36
C PHE A 135 -3.78 -2.54 4.86
N ALA A 136 -3.45 -3.49 5.72
CA ALA A 136 -3.40 -4.90 5.36
C ALA A 136 -4.76 -5.45 4.88
N ASP A 137 -5.86 -5.03 5.51
CA ASP A 137 -7.22 -5.40 5.07
C ASP A 137 -7.55 -4.82 3.68
N HIS A 138 -7.03 -3.63 3.35
CA HIS A 138 -7.16 -2.98 2.04
C HIS A 138 -6.39 -3.76 0.97
N GLU A 139 -5.10 -4.03 1.21
CA GLU A 139 -4.25 -4.84 0.31
C GLU A 139 -4.84 -6.22 0.03
N GLU A 140 -5.40 -6.87 1.06
CA GLU A 140 -6.02 -8.18 0.89
C GLU A 140 -7.28 -8.10 0.01
N ALA A 141 -8.08 -7.04 0.15
CA ALA A 141 -9.26 -6.84 -0.67
C ALA A 141 -8.89 -6.58 -2.14
N GLU A 142 -7.84 -5.79 -2.40
CA GLU A 142 -7.32 -5.56 -3.74
C GLU A 142 -6.80 -6.85 -4.38
N LEU A 143 -6.00 -7.62 -3.65
CA LEU A 143 -5.50 -8.91 -4.13
C LEU A 143 -6.65 -9.86 -4.49
N ARG A 144 -7.70 -9.93 -3.68
CA ARG A 144 -8.88 -10.76 -3.96
C ARG A 144 -9.59 -10.30 -5.23
N LEU A 145 -9.77 -8.99 -5.42
CA LEU A 145 -10.41 -8.44 -6.61
C LEU A 145 -9.62 -8.79 -7.87
N ILE A 146 -8.29 -8.67 -7.84
CA ILE A 146 -7.41 -9.01 -8.95
C ILE A 146 -7.48 -10.51 -9.28
N LEU A 147 -7.37 -11.37 -8.28
CA LEU A 147 -7.45 -12.83 -8.47
C LEU A 147 -8.81 -13.25 -9.04
N SER A 148 -9.90 -12.65 -8.56
CA SER A 148 -11.25 -12.95 -9.06
C SER A 148 -11.46 -12.53 -10.52
N THR A 149 -10.77 -11.48 -10.97
CA THR A 149 -10.83 -11.01 -12.36
C THR A 149 -10.05 -11.94 -13.28
N LEU A 150 -8.92 -12.48 -12.81
CA LEU A 150 -8.10 -13.43 -13.57
C LEU A 150 -8.79 -14.79 -13.77
N ASP A 151 -9.47 -15.30 -12.75
CA ASP A 151 -10.18 -16.59 -12.83
C ASP A 151 -11.32 -16.56 -13.86
N ASP A 152 -12.00 -15.42 -14.02
CA ASP A 152 -13.08 -15.25 -15.00
C ASP A 152 -12.58 -15.13 -16.45
N ASP A 153 -11.39 -14.55 -16.67
CA ASP A 153 -10.78 -14.44 -18.01
C ASP A 153 -10.29 -15.82 -18.53
N ILE A 154 -10.00 -16.75 -17.62
CA ILE A 154 -9.60 -18.14 -17.95
C ILE A 154 -10.83 -19.04 -18.22
N GLY A 155 -12.03 -18.65 -17.77
CA GLY A 155 -13.26 -19.46 -17.81
C GLY A 155 -13.99 -19.53 -19.15
N VAL A 156 -13.56 -18.80 -20.19
CA VAL A 156 -14.19 -18.79 -21.52
C VAL A 156 -13.46 -19.71 -22.50
N GLY A 157 -13.54 -21.01 -22.24
CA GLY A 157 -13.04 -22.07 -23.13
C GLY A 157 -14.04 -23.20 -23.26
N ASP A 158 -15.01 -23.04 -24.16
CA ASP A 158 -15.75 -24.13 -24.81
C ASP A 158 -15.52 -24.05 -26.34
#